data_AF-A0A920MZP6-F1
#
_entry.id   AF-A0A920MZP6-F1
#
_cell.length_a   1.000
_cell.length_b   1.000
_cell.length_c   1.000
_cell.angle_alpha   90.00
_cell.angle_beta   90.00
_cell.angle_gamma   90.00
#
_symmetry.space_group_name_H-M   'P 1'
#
loop_
_entity.id
_entity.type
_entity.pdbx_description
1 polymer ?
#
loop_
_entity_poly.entity_id
_entity_poly.type
_entity_poly.pdbx_seq_one_letter_code
_entity_poly.pdbx_strand_id
1 'polypeptide(L)'
;MAMSLLEGPTVCRVSQPRVGDVPRSQQRRSRTHPAADLCWHDGWLETPFWCWHSGDTHRRRLLTQLTPTSIRLSDGSGFNAQWALDSGDDLDRLATALGDWQQSGLRIRPSAFPPRCLRECFWPTCSSMESGIQVRRGHRLVMADFFGISPPPYLTLSGTLHLPLGGPFDVSSMDRSQLTSRRRRMLYNAQEFLDAGQASELVERKTSLIRSQTRDKHDTSESSRQNRRQRFHEFRAVNQELTRHTIGARQALDGELQRLDRQLDANSVLTNREFSFCLFPEELLASFLDEALSELE
;
A
#
# COMPACT_ATOMS: atom_id res chain seq x y z
N MET A 1 -21.28 18.95 -19.13
CA MET A 1 -21.76 19.30 -17.77
C MET A 1 -23.28 19.25 -17.72
N ALA A 2 -23.99 20.05 -18.52
CA ALA A 2 -25.46 20.01 -18.63
C ALA A 2 -26.00 18.58 -18.92
N MET A 3 -25.46 17.88 -19.93
CA MET A 3 -25.80 16.47 -20.23
C MET A 3 -25.63 15.55 -19.01
N SER A 4 -24.49 15.65 -18.31
CA SER A 4 -24.16 14.81 -17.14
C SER A 4 -25.06 15.07 -15.93
N LEU A 5 -25.68 16.25 -15.83
CA LEU A 5 -26.63 16.59 -14.77
C LEU A 5 -28.05 16.12 -15.10
N LEU A 6 -28.44 16.18 -16.38
CA LEU A 6 -29.70 15.67 -16.90
C LEU A 6 -29.76 14.12 -16.90
N GLU A 7 -28.64 13.47 -17.18
CA GLU A 7 -28.49 12.00 -17.17
C GLU A 7 -27.85 11.46 -15.89
N GLY A 8 -27.87 12.24 -14.81
CA GLY A 8 -27.30 11.85 -13.51
C GLY A 8 -27.59 10.38 -13.11
N PRO A 9 -28.84 9.89 -13.18
CA PRO A 9 -29.17 8.51 -12.79
C PRO A 9 -28.40 7.44 -13.58
N THR A 10 -28.10 7.70 -14.86
CA THR A 10 -27.29 6.84 -15.73
C THR A 10 -25.82 6.91 -15.34
N VAL A 11 -25.29 8.11 -15.11
CA VAL A 11 -23.90 8.33 -14.65
C VAL A 11 -23.62 7.55 -13.36
N CYS A 12 -24.53 7.59 -12.39
CA CYS A 12 -24.33 6.92 -11.10
C CYS A 12 -24.52 5.41 -11.17
N ARG A 13 -25.43 4.92 -12.00
CA ARG A 13 -25.60 3.48 -12.24
C ARG A 13 -24.35 2.86 -12.87
N VAL A 14 -23.61 3.61 -13.68
CA VAL A 14 -22.44 3.12 -14.42
C VAL A 14 -21.11 3.40 -13.68
N SER A 15 -21.03 4.49 -12.91
CA SER A 15 -19.82 4.85 -12.16
C SER A 15 -19.68 4.10 -10.83
N GLN A 16 -20.75 3.47 -10.34
CA GLN A 16 -20.62 2.50 -9.25
C GLN A 16 -19.92 1.26 -9.78
N PRO A 17 -18.71 0.91 -9.28
CA PRO A 17 -18.18 -0.41 -9.58
C PRO A 17 -19.22 -1.43 -9.10
N ARG A 18 -19.62 -2.37 -9.96
CA ARG A 18 -20.49 -3.48 -9.54
C ARG A 18 -19.82 -4.12 -8.32
N VAL A 19 -20.41 -3.91 -7.15
CA VAL A 19 -19.85 -4.24 -5.81
C VAL A 19 -19.58 -5.75 -5.63
N GLY A 20 -19.94 -6.59 -6.62
CA GLY A 20 -19.76 -8.03 -6.60
C GLY A 20 -18.36 -8.56 -6.95
N ASP A 21 -17.52 -7.82 -7.70
CA ASP A 21 -16.31 -8.40 -8.31
C ASP A 21 -14.98 -8.02 -7.62
N VAL A 22 -15.02 -7.29 -6.49
CA VAL A 22 -13.81 -6.90 -5.75
C VAL A 22 -13.75 -7.68 -4.43
N PRO A 23 -12.69 -8.48 -4.17
CA PRO A 23 -12.49 -9.15 -2.89
C PRO A 23 -12.53 -8.14 -1.74
N ARG A 24 -13.24 -8.47 -0.65
CA ARG A 24 -13.42 -7.59 0.53
C ARG A 24 -12.10 -7.05 1.11
N SER A 25 -10.97 -7.73 0.87
CA SER A 25 -9.64 -7.32 1.30
C SER A 25 -9.05 -6.12 0.55
N GLN A 26 -9.58 -5.75 -0.62
CA GLN A 26 -9.11 -4.63 -1.45
C GLN A 26 -10.05 -3.41 -1.44
N GLN A 27 -11.11 -3.43 -0.63
CA GLN A 27 -12.00 -2.27 -0.47
C GLN A 27 -11.27 -1.13 0.25
N ARG A 28 -10.63 -0.24 -0.50
CA ARG A 28 -10.11 1.02 0.03
C ARG A 28 -11.25 2.00 0.26
N ARG A 29 -11.72 2.08 1.51
CA ARG A 29 -12.73 3.06 1.99
C ARG A 29 -12.14 4.46 2.20
N SER A 30 -11.38 4.96 1.23
CA SER A 30 -10.78 6.29 1.31
C SER A 30 -11.68 7.33 0.63
N ARG A 31 -12.10 8.36 1.37
CA ARG A 31 -12.88 9.51 0.84
C ARG A 31 -12.13 10.32 -0.22
N THR A 32 -10.83 10.11 -0.37
CA THR A 32 -9.96 10.72 -1.40
C THR A 32 -9.87 9.90 -2.69
N HIS A 33 -10.55 8.75 -2.79
CA HIS A 33 -10.58 7.96 -4.02
C HIS A 33 -11.27 8.74 -5.15
N PRO A 34 -10.68 8.82 -6.37
CA PRO A 34 -11.24 9.61 -7.47
C PRO A 34 -12.61 9.13 -7.95
N ALA A 35 -12.83 7.82 -7.89
CA ALA A 35 -14.12 7.16 -8.06
C ALA A 35 -14.68 6.82 -6.67
N ALA A 36 -15.05 7.86 -5.91
CA ALA A 36 -15.85 7.65 -4.70
C ALA A 36 -17.22 7.13 -5.14
N ASP A 37 -17.78 6.18 -4.40
CA ASP A 37 -19.09 5.59 -4.67
C ASP A 37 -20.10 6.71 -4.86
N LEU A 38 -20.60 6.90 -6.09
CA LEU A 38 -21.64 7.87 -6.39
C LEU A 38 -22.92 7.35 -5.72
N CYS A 39 -23.10 7.70 -4.45
CA CYS A 39 -24.15 7.17 -3.62
C CYS A 39 -25.45 7.94 -3.82
N TRP A 40 -26.56 7.19 -3.87
CA TRP A 40 -27.89 7.75 -3.66
C TRP A 40 -28.10 7.94 -2.15
N HIS A 41 -28.49 9.14 -1.73
CA HIS A 41 -28.88 9.39 -0.34
C HIS A 41 -30.12 10.28 -0.33
N ASP A 42 -31.21 9.78 0.24
CA ASP A 42 -32.48 10.53 0.43
C ASP A 42 -33.01 11.23 -0.83
N GLY A 43 -32.90 10.57 -1.99
CA GLY A 43 -33.36 11.09 -3.28
C GLY A 43 -32.42 12.13 -3.91
N TRP A 44 -31.25 12.35 -3.32
CA TRP A 44 -30.14 13.12 -3.90
C TRP A 44 -29.08 12.18 -4.46
N LEU A 45 -28.48 12.65 -5.55
CA LEU A 45 -27.50 11.94 -6.32
C LEU A 45 -26.17 12.67 -6.30
N GLU A 46 -25.11 12.02 -5.82
CA GLU A 46 -23.77 12.58 -5.94
C GLU A 46 -23.29 12.54 -7.40
N THR A 47 -22.85 13.67 -7.93
CA THR A 47 -22.34 13.78 -9.30
C THR A 47 -20.81 13.70 -9.34
N PRO A 48 -20.19 13.38 -10.48
CA PRO A 48 -18.74 13.38 -10.63
C PRO A 48 -18.15 14.80 -10.71
N PHE A 49 -18.79 15.82 -10.12
CA PHE A 49 -18.35 17.20 -10.10
C PHE A 49 -18.09 17.69 -8.68
N TRP A 50 -17.06 18.52 -8.55
CA TRP A 50 -16.80 19.35 -7.38
C TRP A 50 -17.46 20.72 -7.56
N CYS A 51 -18.01 21.27 -6.49
CA CYS A 51 -18.49 22.64 -6.41
C CYS A 51 -17.87 23.37 -5.20
N TRP A 52 -17.73 24.69 -5.31
CA TRP A 52 -17.38 25.58 -4.19
C TRP A 52 -17.75 27.02 -4.53
N HIS A 53 -17.96 27.85 -3.52
CA HIS A 53 -18.22 29.28 -3.72
C HIS A 53 -16.95 30.11 -3.65
N SER A 54 -16.98 31.30 -4.26
CA SER A 54 -15.91 32.28 -4.12
C SER A 54 -15.78 32.71 -2.65
N GLY A 55 -14.62 32.44 -2.05
CA GLY A 55 -14.37 32.64 -0.62
C GLY A 55 -14.28 31.34 0.19
N ASP A 56 -14.72 30.20 -0.36
CA ASP A 56 -14.58 28.91 0.29
C ASP A 56 -13.14 28.38 0.21
N THR A 57 -12.67 27.78 1.30
CA THR A 57 -11.36 27.10 1.38
C THR A 57 -11.42 25.62 0.98
N HIS A 58 -12.62 25.04 0.89
CA HIS A 58 -12.81 23.61 0.66
C HIS A 58 -13.75 23.32 -0.50
N ARG A 59 -13.38 22.35 -1.34
CA ARG A 59 -14.24 21.83 -2.41
C ARG A 59 -15.23 20.83 -1.84
N ARG A 60 -16.48 20.91 -2.26
CA ARG A 60 -17.58 20.00 -1.88
C ARG A 60 -18.09 19.25 -3.10
N ARG A 61 -18.77 18.13 -2.88
CA ARG A 61 -19.40 17.35 -3.95
C ARG A 61 -20.67 18.04 -4.42
N LEU A 62 -20.91 18.04 -5.72
CA LEU A 62 -22.16 18.54 -6.28
C LEU A 62 -23.20 17.42 -6.24
N LEU A 63 -24.29 17.66 -5.51
CA LEU A 63 -25.44 16.79 -5.41
C LEU A 63 -26.53 17.27 -6.38
N THR A 64 -27.19 16.34 -7.04
CA THR A 64 -28.31 16.62 -7.94
C THR A 64 -29.52 15.81 -7.53
N GLN A 65 -30.70 16.39 -7.55
CA GLN A 65 -31.96 15.67 -7.43
C GLN A 65 -32.80 15.97 -8.67
N LEU A 66 -33.12 14.93 -9.44
CA LEU A 66 -33.99 15.06 -10.59
C LEU A 66 -35.43 14.71 -10.21
N THR A 67 -36.34 15.58 -10.59
CA THR A 67 -37.79 15.36 -10.55
C THR A 67 -38.35 15.46 -11.96
N PRO A 68 -39.57 14.97 -12.24
CA PRO A 68 -40.14 15.02 -13.59
C PRO A 68 -40.25 16.42 -14.20
N THR A 69 -40.24 17.47 -13.36
CA THR A 69 -40.46 18.86 -13.75
C THR A 69 -39.33 19.80 -13.34
N SER A 70 -38.30 19.33 -12.64
CA SER A 70 -37.19 20.18 -12.21
C SER A 70 -35.92 19.42 -11.83
N ILE A 71 -34.78 20.10 -11.94
CA ILE A 71 -33.48 19.68 -11.43
C ILE A 71 -33.13 20.56 -10.23
N ARG A 72 -32.74 19.93 -9.13
CA ARG A 72 -32.15 20.61 -7.98
C ARG A 72 -30.68 20.30 -7.86
N LEU A 73 -29.87 21.31 -7.59
CA LEU A 73 -28.44 21.19 -7.31
C LEU A 73 -28.15 21.65 -5.89
N SER A 74 -27.32 20.91 -5.17
CA SER A 74 -26.90 21.28 -3.82
C SER A 74 -25.44 20.94 -3.55
N ASP A 75 -24.82 21.66 -2.62
CA ASP A 75 -23.47 21.37 -2.10
C ASP A 75 -23.51 20.60 -0.75
N GLY A 76 -24.71 20.26 -0.27
CA GLY A 76 -24.95 19.56 1.00
C GLY A 76 -24.77 20.42 2.25
N SER A 77 -24.59 21.74 2.12
CA SER A 77 -24.44 22.64 3.27
C SER A 77 -25.44 23.80 3.27
N GLY A 78 -25.61 24.48 2.14
CA GLY A 78 -26.41 25.71 2.06
C GLY A 78 -26.69 26.19 0.64
N PHE A 79 -25.95 25.71 -0.36
CA PHE A 79 -26.31 25.93 -1.76
C PHE A 79 -27.46 25.00 -2.12
N ASN A 80 -28.56 25.57 -2.62
CA ASN A 80 -29.67 24.83 -3.20
C ASN A 80 -30.26 25.66 -4.36
N ALA A 81 -30.02 25.22 -5.58
CA ALA A 81 -30.57 25.85 -6.78
C ALA A 81 -31.58 24.89 -7.41
N GLN A 82 -32.79 25.37 -7.70
CA GLN A 82 -33.80 24.63 -8.43
C GLN A 82 -33.98 25.25 -9.81
N TRP A 83 -34.03 24.41 -10.83
CA TRP A 83 -34.28 24.81 -12.21
C TRP A 83 -35.40 23.95 -12.79
N ALA A 84 -36.39 24.57 -13.43
CA ALA A 84 -37.54 23.86 -14.00
C ALA A 84 -37.19 23.28 -15.38
N LEU A 85 -37.63 22.04 -15.63
CA LEU A 85 -37.49 21.37 -16.93
C LEU A 85 -38.71 21.72 -17.79
N ASP A 86 -38.50 22.35 -18.94
CA ASP A 86 -39.55 22.73 -19.88
C ASP A 86 -39.34 21.97 -21.20
N SER A 87 -40.33 21.17 -21.62
CA SER A 87 -40.21 20.25 -22.75
C SER A 87 -39.88 20.94 -24.07
N GLY A 88 -38.59 20.96 -24.43
CA GLY A 88 -38.15 21.17 -25.81
C GLY A 88 -36.71 21.61 -26.02
N ASP A 89 -36.07 22.31 -25.07
CA ASP A 89 -34.76 22.94 -25.30
C ASP A 89 -33.92 23.09 -24.01
N ASP A 90 -33.99 22.06 -23.16
CA ASP A 90 -33.48 22.13 -21.78
C ASP A 90 -31.96 22.24 -21.68
N LEU A 91 -31.20 21.79 -22.69
CA LEU A 91 -29.76 21.60 -22.58
C LEU A 91 -28.96 22.90 -22.72
N ASP A 92 -29.29 23.73 -23.70
CA ASP A 92 -28.66 25.04 -23.92
C ASP A 92 -29.10 26.06 -22.86
N ARG A 93 -30.36 25.95 -22.40
CA ARG A 93 -30.88 26.75 -21.30
C ARG A 93 -30.25 26.38 -19.97
N LEU A 94 -30.07 25.09 -19.70
CA LEU A 94 -29.33 24.63 -18.54
C LEU A 94 -27.84 25.04 -18.61
N ALA A 95 -27.22 24.99 -19.79
CA ALA A 95 -25.85 25.48 -19.98
C ALA A 95 -25.73 26.98 -19.68
N THR A 96 -26.73 27.78 -20.10
CA THR A 96 -26.81 29.21 -19.81
C THR A 96 -26.98 29.47 -18.32
N ALA A 97 -27.93 28.77 -17.67
CA ALA A 97 -28.15 28.88 -16.22
C ALA A 97 -26.92 28.48 -15.40
N LEU A 98 -26.18 27.45 -15.84
CA LEU A 98 -24.90 27.07 -15.24
C LEU A 98 -23.85 28.18 -15.40
N GLY A 99 -23.84 28.89 -16.53
CA GLY A 99 -23.00 30.06 -16.77
C GLY A 99 -23.33 31.21 -15.82
N ASP A 100 -24.60 31.50 -15.61
CA ASP A 100 -25.06 32.55 -14.69
C ASP A 100 -24.69 32.24 -13.24
N TRP A 101 -24.83 30.97 -12.82
CA TRP A 101 -24.37 30.52 -11.51
C TRP A 101 -22.85 30.60 -11.36
N GLN A 102 -22.09 30.38 -12.43
CA GLN A 102 -20.64 30.60 -12.39
C GLN A 102 -20.26 32.07 -12.21
N GLN A 103 -21.01 32.99 -12.82
CA GLN A 103 -20.82 34.43 -12.64
C GLN A 103 -21.22 34.90 -11.24
N SER A 104 -22.23 34.28 -10.61
CA SER A 104 -22.62 34.58 -9.23
C SER A 104 -21.66 34.00 -8.17
N GLY A 105 -20.60 33.32 -8.60
CA GLY A 105 -19.50 32.88 -7.74
C GLY A 105 -19.47 31.38 -7.44
N LEU A 106 -20.38 30.57 -7.99
CA LEU A 106 -20.34 29.11 -7.88
C LEU A 106 -19.38 28.51 -8.89
N ARG A 107 -18.30 27.87 -8.43
CA ARG A 107 -17.34 27.20 -9.33
C ARG A 107 -17.61 25.70 -9.35
N ILE A 108 -17.99 25.18 -10.52
CA ILE A 108 -18.16 23.74 -10.76
C ILE A 108 -16.99 23.21 -11.58
N ARG A 109 -16.34 22.14 -11.15
CA ARG A 109 -15.28 21.45 -11.90
C ARG A 109 -15.49 19.95 -11.95
N PRO A 110 -15.14 19.27 -13.04
CA PRO A 110 -15.12 17.83 -13.07
C PRO A 110 -14.16 17.29 -11.99
N SER A 111 -14.57 16.20 -11.34
CA SER A 111 -13.65 15.34 -10.61
C SER A 111 -12.66 14.72 -11.60
N ALA A 112 -11.59 14.08 -11.12
CA ALA A 112 -10.53 13.55 -11.99
C ALA A 112 -11.02 12.46 -12.97
N PHE A 113 -12.26 11.99 -12.85
CA PHE A 113 -12.81 10.85 -13.57
C PHE A 113 -13.21 11.18 -15.03
N PRO A 114 -14.10 12.15 -15.34
CA PRO A 114 -14.42 12.49 -16.74
C PRO A 114 -13.22 12.90 -17.63
N PRO A 115 -12.25 13.72 -17.15
CA PRO A 115 -11.07 14.04 -17.94
C PRO A 115 -10.17 12.82 -18.21
N ARG A 116 -10.18 11.83 -17.32
CA ARG A 116 -9.40 10.60 -17.46
C ARG A 116 -10.02 9.64 -18.48
N CYS A 117 -11.34 9.50 -18.51
CA CYS A 117 -12.03 8.73 -19.56
C CYS A 117 -11.75 9.30 -20.95
N LEU A 118 -11.83 10.63 -21.11
CA LEU A 118 -11.49 11.29 -22.38
C LEU A 118 -10.03 11.07 -22.78
N ARG A 119 -9.09 11.18 -21.83
CA ARG A 119 -7.68 10.90 -22.11
C ARG A 119 -7.45 9.47 -22.60
N GLU A 120 -8.19 8.49 -22.07
CA GLU A 120 -8.10 7.10 -22.50
C GLU A 120 -8.64 6.84 -23.91
N CYS A 121 -9.52 7.71 -24.46
CA CYS A 121 -9.88 7.65 -25.89
C CYS A 121 -8.68 7.93 -26.80
N PHE A 122 -7.79 8.85 -26.39
CA PHE A 122 -6.76 9.40 -27.26
C PHE A 122 -5.36 8.86 -26.98
N TRP A 123 -5.06 8.47 -25.74
CA TRP A 123 -3.72 8.03 -25.36
C TRP A 123 -3.75 6.85 -24.38
N PRO A 124 -3.51 5.60 -24.83
CA PRO A 124 -3.28 4.50 -23.91
C PRO A 124 -2.00 4.79 -23.11
N THR A 125 -2.17 5.23 -21.86
CA THR A 125 -1.02 5.61 -21.02
C THR A 125 -0.52 4.40 -20.22
N CYS A 126 0.80 4.24 -20.08
CA CYS A 126 1.40 3.37 -19.08
C CYS A 126 1.10 3.95 -17.69
N SER A 127 0.48 3.16 -16.82
CA SER A 127 0.22 3.54 -15.43
C SER A 127 1.07 2.65 -14.54
N SER A 128 1.83 3.24 -13.62
CA SER A 128 2.49 2.51 -12.54
C SER A 128 1.44 1.92 -11.58
N MET A 129 1.48 0.61 -11.35
CA MET A 129 0.68 -0.22 -10.41
C MET A 129 -0.70 -0.77 -10.85
N GLU A 130 -1.00 -1.94 -10.26
CA GLU A 130 -2.23 -2.78 -10.33
C GLU A 130 -3.56 -2.01 -10.27
N SER A 131 -3.58 -0.82 -9.67
CA SER A 131 -4.77 0.06 -9.64
C SER A 131 -5.23 0.53 -11.02
N GLY A 132 -4.36 0.53 -12.03
CA GLY A 132 -4.70 0.98 -13.38
C GLY A 132 -5.71 0.08 -14.11
N ILE A 133 -5.73 -1.22 -13.80
CA ILE A 133 -6.57 -2.21 -14.50
C ILE A 133 -8.04 -2.07 -14.10
N GLN A 134 -8.30 -2.03 -12.80
CA GLN A 134 -9.65 -1.87 -12.26
C GLN A 134 -10.23 -0.51 -12.64
N VAL A 135 -9.42 0.54 -12.59
CA VAL A 135 -9.79 1.90 -13.00
C VAL A 135 -10.17 1.95 -14.48
N ARG A 136 -9.37 1.35 -15.38
CA ARG A 136 -9.69 1.29 -16.81
C ARG A 136 -10.96 0.49 -17.11
N ARG A 137 -11.22 -0.62 -16.41
CA ARG A 137 -12.48 -1.36 -16.57
C ARG A 137 -13.70 -0.49 -16.26
N GLY A 138 -13.65 0.28 -15.17
CA GLY A 138 -14.70 1.23 -14.82
C GLY A 138 -14.89 2.33 -15.87
N HIS A 139 -13.79 2.89 -16.40
CA HIS A 139 -13.88 3.91 -17.44
C HIS A 139 -14.53 3.42 -18.72
N ARG A 140 -14.22 2.20 -19.17
CA ARG A 140 -14.81 1.62 -20.39
C ARG A 140 -16.32 1.46 -20.31
N LEU A 141 -16.84 1.04 -19.15
CA LEU A 141 -18.27 0.94 -18.92
C LEU A 141 -18.92 2.32 -19.00
N VAL A 142 -18.33 3.34 -18.38
CA VAL A 142 -18.80 4.72 -18.51
C VAL A 142 -18.69 5.25 -19.95
N MET A 143 -17.63 4.92 -20.68
CA MET A 143 -17.48 5.33 -22.08
C MET A 143 -18.58 4.75 -22.97
N ALA A 144 -18.86 3.46 -22.82
CA ALA A 144 -19.90 2.79 -23.58
C ALA A 144 -21.31 3.25 -23.18
N ASP A 145 -21.61 3.25 -21.88
CA ASP A 145 -22.98 3.44 -21.39
C ASP A 145 -23.37 4.93 -21.25
N PHE A 146 -22.41 5.82 -20.95
CA PHE A 146 -22.68 7.25 -20.73
C PHE A 146 -22.27 8.13 -21.92
N PHE A 147 -21.11 7.88 -22.53
CA PHE A 147 -20.67 8.67 -23.69
C PHE A 147 -21.13 8.09 -25.03
N GLY A 148 -21.65 6.85 -25.05
CA GLY A 148 -22.00 6.15 -26.29
C GLY A 148 -20.78 5.84 -27.17
N ILE A 149 -19.57 5.89 -26.60
CA ILE A 149 -18.31 5.70 -27.32
C ILE A 149 -17.84 4.27 -27.04
N SER A 150 -17.74 3.46 -28.09
CA SER A 150 -17.14 2.12 -27.98
C SER A 150 -15.64 2.27 -27.66
N PRO A 151 -15.15 1.78 -26.51
CA PRO A 151 -13.76 1.94 -26.15
C PRO A 151 -12.86 1.02 -27.00
N PRO A 152 -11.69 1.49 -27.48
CA PRO A 152 -10.78 0.70 -28.32
C PRO A 152 -10.29 -0.56 -27.59
N PRO A 153 -9.98 -1.68 -28.25
CA PRO A 153 -9.44 -2.87 -27.58
C PRO A 153 -8.13 -2.53 -26.85
N TYR A 154 -7.85 -3.21 -25.74
CA TYR A 154 -6.62 -3.00 -24.97
C TYR A 154 -6.09 -4.33 -24.44
N LEU A 155 -4.76 -4.41 -24.35
CA LEU A 155 -4.06 -5.47 -23.64
C LEU A 155 -3.54 -4.92 -22.32
N THR A 156 -3.52 -5.76 -21.29
CA THR A 156 -2.89 -5.45 -20.01
C THR A 156 -1.63 -6.28 -19.88
N LEU A 157 -0.48 -5.61 -19.84
CA LEU A 157 0.81 -6.21 -19.59
C LEU A 157 1.31 -5.74 -18.23
N SER A 158 1.93 -6.65 -17.48
CA SER A 158 2.58 -6.34 -16.21
C SER A 158 4.02 -6.81 -16.29
N GLY A 159 4.95 -5.92 -15.93
CA GLY A 159 6.36 -6.25 -15.84
C GLY A 159 6.96 -5.65 -14.57
N THR A 160 8.03 -6.27 -14.06
CA THR A 160 8.74 -5.78 -12.87
C THR A 160 10.10 -5.27 -13.29
N LEU A 161 10.32 -3.97 -13.07
CA LEU A 161 11.61 -3.32 -13.27
C LEU A 161 12.01 -2.64 -11.96
N HIS A 162 13.20 -2.94 -11.47
CA HIS A 162 13.76 -2.29 -10.29
C HIS A 162 14.57 -1.05 -10.71
N LEU A 163 14.59 -0.04 -9.84
CA LEU A 163 15.36 1.18 -10.08
C LEU A 163 16.86 0.83 -10.12
N PRO A 164 17.64 1.30 -11.12
CA PRO A 164 19.03 0.87 -11.33
C PRO A 164 20.01 1.58 -10.37
N LEU A 165 19.87 1.32 -9.06
CA LEU A 165 20.67 1.93 -7.98
C LEU A 165 21.84 1.05 -7.50
N GLY A 166 22.31 0.11 -8.32
CA GLY A 166 23.49 -0.72 -8.00
C GLY A 166 23.20 -2.14 -7.50
N GLY A 167 21.99 -2.67 -7.76
CA GLY A 167 21.63 -4.07 -7.51
C GLY A 167 21.49 -4.43 -6.02
N PRO A 168 20.71 -5.48 -5.68
CA PRO A 168 20.59 -5.93 -4.30
C PRO A 168 21.89 -6.57 -3.81
N PHE A 169 22.18 -6.43 -2.53
CA PHE A 169 23.21 -7.19 -1.83
C PHE A 169 22.81 -8.67 -1.76
N ASP A 170 23.79 -9.56 -1.91
CA ASP A 170 23.60 -11.02 -1.74
C ASP A 170 23.53 -11.40 -0.26
N VAL A 171 22.43 -11.01 0.39
CA VAL A 171 22.14 -11.33 1.78
C VAL A 171 20.67 -11.70 1.96
N SER A 172 20.43 -12.66 2.84
CA SER A 172 19.10 -13.18 3.13
C SER A 172 18.72 -13.05 4.60
N SER A 173 17.43 -13.17 4.88
CA SER A 173 16.93 -13.28 6.26
C SER A 173 17.44 -14.54 6.98
N MET A 174 17.84 -15.58 6.23
CA MET A 174 18.46 -16.77 6.79
C MET A 174 19.82 -16.47 7.39
N ASP A 175 20.65 -15.69 6.72
CA ASP A 175 21.99 -15.33 7.20
C ASP A 175 21.92 -14.57 8.52
N ARG A 176 20.96 -13.64 8.62
CA ARG A 176 20.62 -12.95 9.87
C ARG A 176 20.24 -13.92 10.99
N SER A 177 19.38 -14.89 10.67
CA SER A 177 18.91 -15.90 11.62
C SER A 177 20.06 -16.78 12.13
N GLN A 178 20.98 -17.17 11.25
CA GLN A 178 22.17 -17.94 11.59
C GLN A 178 23.09 -17.15 12.54
N LEU A 179 23.41 -15.90 12.22
CA LEU A 179 24.24 -15.06 13.08
C LEU A 179 23.58 -14.78 14.44
N THR A 180 22.27 -14.51 14.45
CA THR A 180 21.50 -14.32 15.71
C THR A 180 21.52 -15.58 16.57
N SER A 181 21.38 -16.75 15.95
CA SER A 181 21.47 -18.04 16.64
C SER A 181 22.88 -18.28 17.20
N ARG A 182 23.92 -17.96 16.44
CA ARG A 182 25.32 -18.04 16.87
C ARG A 182 25.61 -17.10 18.04
N ARG A 183 25.10 -15.86 18.00
CA ARG A 183 25.18 -14.88 19.11
C ARG A 183 24.60 -15.45 20.40
N ARG A 184 23.39 -16.01 20.29
CA ARG A 184 22.69 -16.62 21.43
C ARG A 184 23.47 -17.80 21.98
N ARG A 185 23.99 -18.66 21.10
CA ARG A 185 24.83 -19.80 21.49
C ARG A 185 26.09 -19.33 22.22
N MET A 186 26.72 -18.24 21.80
CA MET A 186 27.90 -17.68 22.49
C MET A 186 27.58 -17.12 23.89
N LEU A 187 26.36 -16.63 24.14
CA LEU A 187 25.93 -16.19 25.47
C LEU A 187 25.70 -17.35 26.44
N TYR A 188 25.07 -18.42 25.98
CA TYR A 188 24.68 -19.55 26.85
C TYR A 188 25.69 -20.69 26.86
N ASN A 189 26.47 -20.84 25.79
CA ASN A 189 27.45 -21.89 25.55
C ASN A 189 28.82 -21.30 25.15
N ALA A 190 29.28 -20.29 25.88
CA ALA A 190 30.58 -19.65 25.63
C ALA A 190 31.74 -20.66 25.50
N GLN A 191 31.69 -21.79 26.22
CA GLN A 191 32.69 -22.85 26.15
C GLN A 191 32.89 -23.48 24.76
N GLU A 192 31.90 -23.40 23.87
CA GLU A 192 32.02 -23.90 22.49
C GLU A 192 32.85 -22.98 21.59
N PHE A 193 33.16 -21.77 22.06
CA PHE A 193 33.84 -20.71 21.31
C PHE A 193 35.17 -20.29 21.94
N LEU A 194 35.66 -21.05 22.93
CA LEU A 194 36.96 -20.84 23.54
C LEU A 194 38.02 -21.66 22.83
N ASP A 195 39.25 -21.14 22.79
CA ASP A 195 40.39 -21.91 22.29
C ASP A 195 40.76 -23.03 23.28
N ALA A 196 41.41 -24.07 22.78
CA ALA A 196 41.82 -25.21 23.60
C ALA A 196 42.71 -24.74 24.78
N GLY A 197 42.33 -25.13 26.00
CA GLY A 197 43.04 -24.77 27.23
C GLY A 197 42.64 -23.44 27.86
N GLN A 198 41.83 -22.61 27.20
CA GLN A 198 41.28 -21.41 27.84
C GLN A 198 40.19 -21.76 28.85
N ALA A 199 40.31 -21.22 30.07
CA ALA A 199 39.32 -21.37 31.14
C ALA A 199 38.89 -22.84 31.41
N SER A 200 39.83 -23.78 31.34
CA SER A 200 39.59 -25.22 31.50
C SER A 200 38.82 -25.54 32.78
N GLU A 201 39.19 -24.92 33.91
CA GLU A 201 38.51 -25.09 35.19
C GLU A 201 37.03 -24.68 35.13
N LEU A 202 36.71 -23.58 34.46
CA LEU A 202 35.33 -23.11 34.30
C LEU A 202 34.51 -24.02 33.37
N VAL A 203 35.15 -24.53 32.31
CA VAL A 203 34.53 -25.50 31.38
C VAL A 203 34.24 -26.82 32.09
N GLU A 204 35.19 -27.34 32.85
CA GLU A 204 35.00 -28.53 33.69
C GLU A 204 33.92 -28.31 34.74
N ARG A 205 33.93 -27.15 35.42
CA ARG A 205 32.90 -26.82 36.41
C ARG A 205 31.52 -26.80 35.78
N LYS A 206 31.33 -26.11 34.65
CA LYS A 206 30.07 -26.11 33.90
C LYS A 206 29.65 -27.52 33.49
N THR A 207 30.59 -28.34 33.05
CA THR A 207 30.33 -29.74 32.64
C THR A 207 29.86 -30.58 33.83
N SER A 208 30.45 -30.39 35.02
CA SER A 208 30.00 -31.05 36.26
C SER A 208 28.58 -30.63 36.65
N LEU A 209 28.23 -29.35 36.49
CA LEU A 209 26.90 -28.83 36.74
C LEU A 209 25.86 -29.42 35.78
N ILE A 210 26.16 -29.50 34.48
CA ILE A 210 25.28 -30.14 33.48
C ILE A 210 25.06 -31.62 33.83
N ARG A 211 26.12 -32.36 34.17
CA ARG A 211 26.01 -33.77 34.59
C ARG A 211 25.13 -33.93 35.83
N SER A 212 25.29 -33.06 36.83
CA SER A 212 24.44 -33.07 38.02
C SER A 212 22.98 -32.79 37.68
N GLN A 213 22.71 -31.84 36.77
CA GLN A 213 21.36 -31.48 36.34
C GLN A 213 20.67 -32.66 35.64
N THR A 214 21.40 -33.37 34.79
CA THR A 214 20.88 -34.56 34.09
C THR A 214 20.56 -35.68 35.08
N ARG A 215 21.39 -35.88 36.11
CA ARG A 215 21.17 -36.89 37.15
C ARG A 215 19.90 -36.63 37.96
N ASP A 216 19.64 -35.37 38.31
CA ASP A 216 18.54 -35.00 39.20
C ASP A 216 17.25 -34.62 38.45
N LYS A 217 17.20 -34.82 37.13
CA LYS A 217 16.14 -34.32 36.25
C LYS A 217 14.73 -34.78 36.68
N HIS A 218 14.64 -35.99 37.25
CA HIS A 218 13.38 -36.61 37.67
C HIS A 218 13.13 -36.53 39.18
N ASP A 219 14.03 -35.95 39.96
CA ASP A 219 13.89 -35.84 41.41
C ASP A 219 13.04 -34.62 41.81
N THR A 220 11.88 -34.88 42.42
CA THR A 220 10.90 -33.87 42.84
C THR A 220 10.95 -33.54 44.34
N SER A 221 11.89 -34.12 45.09
CA SER A 221 12.08 -33.89 46.53
C SER A 221 12.33 -32.42 46.89
N GLU A 222 12.07 -32.06 48.14
CA GLU A 222 12.24 -30.70 48.65
C GLU A 222 13.73 -30.29 48.71
N SER A 223 14.61 -31.22 49.04
CA SER A 223 16.07 -31.05 48.94
C SER A 223 16.52 -30.83 47.49
N SER A 224 15.94 -31.54 46.51
CA SER A 224 16.19 -31.30 45.09
C SER A 224 15.80 -29.89 44.64
N ARG A 225 14.73 -29.29 45.20
CA ARG A 225 14.35 -27.91 44.89
C ARG A 225 15.38 -26.90 45.37
N GLN A 226 15.91 -27.07 46.58
CA GLN A 226 17.00 -26.23 47.10
C GLN A 226 18.28 -26.40 46.28
N ASN A 227 18.67 -27.63 45.96
CA ASN A 227 19.83 -27.94 45.12
C ASN A 227 19.72 -27.36 43.70
N ARG A 228 18.51 -27.34 43.12
CA ARG A 228 18.25 -26.69 41.82
C ARG A 228 18.46 -25.18 41.88
N ARG A 229 18.04 -24.50 42.96
CA ARG A 229 18.29 -23.06 43.15
C ARG A 229 19.78 -22.77 43.27
N GLN A 230 20.50 -23.51 44.11
CA GLN A 230 21.93 -23.32 44.29
C GLN A 230 22.70 -23.54 42.98
N ARG A 231 22.39 -24.62 42.25
CA ARG A 231 22.97 -24.85 40.92
C ARG A 231 22.65 -23.76 39.92
N PHE A 232 21.45 -23.20 39.93
CA PHE A 232 21.10 -22.12 39.01
C PHE A 232 21.99 -20.89 39.24
N HIS A 233 22.22 -20.51 40.51
CA HIS A 233 23.14 -19.42 40.85
C HIS A 233 24.57 -19.72 40.40
N GLU A 234 25.02 -20.95 40.62
CA GLU A 234 26.36 -21.37 40.23
C GLU A 234 26.54 -21.42 38.71
N PHE A 235 25.57 -21.96 37.98
CA PHE A 235 25.54 -21.92 36.51
C PHE A 235 25.63 -20.49 35.99
N ARG A 236 24.90 -19.56 36.62
CA ARG A 236 24.90 -18.15 36.23
C ARG A 236 26.27 -17.51 36.45
N ALA A 237 26.92 -17.79 37.58
CA ALA A 237 28.26 -17.29 37.89
C ALA A 237 29.29 -17.82 36.88
N VAL A 238 29.33 -19.13 36.66
CA VAL A 238 30.26 -19.76 35.70
C VAL A 238 30.02 -19.25 34.27
N ASN A 239 28.75 -19.11 33.84
CA ASN A 239 28.45 -18.53 32.54
C ASN A 239 28.90 -17.07 32.42
N GLN A 240 28.74 -16.28 33.47
CA GLN A 240 29.19 -14.88 33.49
C GLN A 240 30.71 -14.77 33.35
N GLU A 241 31.47 -15.67 33.96
CA GLU A 241 32.93 -15.69 33.83
C GLU A 241 33.37 -16.19 32.44
N LEU A 242 32.79 -17.30 31.96
CA LEU A 242 33.07 -17.80 30.61
C LEU A 242 32.75 -16.75 29.52
N THR A 243 31.67 -15.99 29.67
CA THR A 243 31.31 -14.94 28.70
C THR A 243 32.24 -13.74 28.72
N ARG A 244 33.09 -13.55 29.75
CA ARG A 244 34.15 -12.53 29.74
C ARG A 244 35.25 -12.87 28.74
N HIS A 245 35.56 -14.16 28.59
CA HIS A 245 36.57 -14.63 27.63
C HIS A 245 36.11 -14.49 26.18
N THR A 246 34.81 -14.43 25.91
CA THR A 246 34.26 -14.29 24.55
C THR A 246 33.83 -12.87 24.17
N ILE A 247 34.18 -11.85 24.97
CA ILE A 247 33.76 -10.45 24.72
C ILE A 247 34.16 -9.97 23.32
N GLY A 248 35.41 -10.19 22.91
CA GLY A 248 35.90 -9.74 21.60
C GLY A 248 35.17 -10.42 20.43
N ALA A 249 35.01 -11.74 20.49
CA ALA A 249 34.28 -12.50 19.48
C ALA A 249 32.80 -12.06 19.39
N ARG A 250 32.18 -11.73 20.52
CA ARG A 250 30.81 -11.19 20.55
C ARG A 250 30.72 -9.81 19.92
N GLN A 251 31.66 -8.92 20.20
CA GLN A 251 31.70 -7.59 19.59
C GLN A 251 31.87 -7.67 18.07
N ALA A 252 32.73 -8.56 17.58
CA ALA A 252 32.88 -8.82 16.15
C ALA A 252 31.56 -9.31 15.52
N LEU A 253 30.89 -10.26 16.17
CA LEU A 253 29.63 -10.81 15.69
C LEU A 253 28.48 -9.80 15.73
N ASP A 254 28.43 -8.93 16.75
CA ASP A 254 27.49 -7.81 16.81
C ASP A 254 27.74 -6.81 15.67
N GLY A 255 29.00 -6.58 15.31
CA GLY A 255 29.38 -5.77 14.13
C GLY A 255 28.96 -6.40 12.80
N GLU A 256 29.09 -7.72 12.66
CA GLU A 256 28.61 -8.45 11.47
C GLU A 256 27.08 -8.36 11.33
N LEU A 257 26.34 -8.57 12.43
CA LEU A 257 24.89 -8.41 12.45
C LEU A 257 24.46 -7.00 12.03
N GLN A 258 25.14 -5.96 12.53
CA GLN A 258 24.84 -4.58 12.13
C GLN A 258 25.09 -4.33 10.64
N ARG A 259 26.17 -4.89 10.06
CA ARG A 259 26.42 -4.77 8.61
C ARG A 259 25.33 -5.46 7.81
N LEU A 260 24.95 -6.66 8.23
CA LEU A 260 23.94 -7.46 7.55
C LEU A 260 22.55 -6.80 7.63
N ASP A 261 22.19 -6.25 8.80
CA ASP A 261 20.94 -5.49 8.97
C ASP A 261 20.88 -4.30 8.01
N ARG A 262 21.98 -3.52 7.88
CA ARG A 262 22.04 -2.41 6.91
C ARG A 262 21.88 -2.87 5.46
N GLN A 263 22.44 -4.01 5.09
CA GLN A 263 22.32 -4.56 3.74
C GLN A 263 20.89 -5.05 3.45
N LEU A 264 20.23 -5.69 4.42
CA LEU A 264 18.82 -6.07 4.31
C LEU A 264 17.90 -4.85 4.20
N ASP A 265 18.16 -3.82 5.01
CA ASP A 265 17.43 -2.55 4.93
C ASP A 265 17.64 -1.88 3.57
N ALA A 266 18.87 -1.86 3.05
CA ALA A 266 19.15 -1.36 1.70
C ALA A 266 18.41 -2.18 0.62
N ASN A 267 18.40 -3.51 0.73
CA ASN A 267 17.66 -4.37 -0.19
C ASN A 267 16.15 -4.05 -0.20
N SER A 268 15.56 -3.68 0.94
CA SER A 268 14.15 -3.27 0.99
C SER A 268 13.85 -2.04 0.13
N VAL A 269 14.83 -1.14 -0.01
CA VAL A 269 14.73 0.06 -0.86
C VAL A 269 15.05 -0.30 -2.31
N LEU A 270 16.14 -1.02 -2.55
CA LEU A 270 16.63 -1.36 -3.90
C LEU A 270 15.68 -2.28 -4.67
N THR A 271 14.91 -3.11 -3.95
CA THR A 271 13.90 -4.02 -4.53
C THR A 271 12.48 -3.45 -4.46
N ASN A 272 12.34 -2.19 -4.05
CA ASN A 272 11.03 -1.54 -4.01
C ASN A 272 10.51 -1.30 -5.44
N ARG A 273 9.23 -1.65 -5.64
CA ARG A 273 8.54 -1.63 -6.94
C ARG A 273 7.64 -0.40 -7.10
N GLU A 274 7.55 0.44 -6.07
CA GLU A 274 6.63 1.59 -6.01
C GLU A 274 7.27 2.90 -6.45
N PHE A 275 8.50 2.85 -6.99
CA PHE A 275 9.13 4.04 -7.56
C PHE A 275 8.36 4.54 -8.78
N SER A 276 8.22 5.86 -8.88
CA SER A 276 7.60 6.49 -10.04
C SER A 276 8.48 6.32 -11.27
N PHE A 277 7.86 6.07 -12.43
CA PHE A 277 8.56 5.85 -13.70
C PHE A 277 9.50 7.01 -14.07
N CYS A 278 9.23 8.23 -13.62
CA CYS A 278 10.08 9.40 -13.87
C CYS A 278 11.46 9.34 -13.21
N LEU A 279 11.71 8.39 -12.31
CA LEU A 279 13.02 8.16 -11.72
C LEU A 279 13.89 7.21 -12.55
N PHE A 280 13.31 6.54 -13.55
CA PHE A 280 14.01 5.58 -14.39
C PHE A 280 14.63 6.28 -15.60
N PRO A 281 15.82 5.84 -16.06
CA PRO A 281 16.37 6.28 -17.34
C PRO A 281 15.42 5.97 -18.49
N GLU A 282 15.32 6.88 -19.46
CA GLU A 282 14.45 6.72 -20.63
C GLU A 282 14.84 5.50 -21.46
N GLU A 283 16.14 5.31 -21.68
CA GLU A 283 16.67 4.20 -22.50
C GLU A 283 16.32 2.84 -21.90
N LEU A 284 16.35 2.73 -20.56
CA LEU A 284 15.98 1.51 -19.84
C LEU A 284 14.50 1.19 -19.97
N LEU A 285 13.63 2.22 -19.91
CA LEU A 285 12.19 2.04 -20.08
C LEU A 285 11.86 1.67 -21.52
N ALA A 286 12.52 2.28 -22.50
CA ALA A 286 12.34 1.98 -23.92
C ALA A 286 12.74 0.53 -24.23
N SER A 287 13.95 0.11 -23.83
CA SER A 287 14.42 -1.25 -24.06
C SER A 287 13.52 -2.30 -23.40
N PHE A 288 13.09 -2.03 -22.16
CA PHE A 288 12.19 -2.91 -21.44
C PHE A 288 10.83 -3.09 -22.13
N LEU A 289 10.29 -2.01 -22.68
CA LEU A 289 9.03 -2.05 -23.44
C LEU A 289 9.19 -2.77 -24.77
N ASP A 290 10.29 -2.53 -25.50
CA ASP A 290 10.57 -3.17 -26.78
C ASP A 290 10.75 -4.68 -26.61
N GLU A 291 11.50 -5.13 -25.59
CA GLU A 291 11.65 -6.54 -25.25
C GLU A 291 10.28 -7.17 -24.94
N ALA A 292 9.48 -6.54 -24.08
CA ALA A 292 8.16 -7.04 -23.72
C ALA A 292 7.17 -7.10 -24.89
N LEU A 293 7.29 -6.20 -25.87
CA LEU A 293 6.47 -6.21 -27.08
C LEU A 293 6.94 -7.28 -28.08
N SER A 294 8.25 -7.51 -28.20
CA SER A 294 8.81 -8.54 -29.08
C SER A 294 8.39 -9.96 -28.69
N GLU A 295 8.15 -10.23 -27.40
CA GLU A 295 7.65 -11.53 -26.92
C GLU A 295 6.17 -11.79 -27.29
N LEU A 296 5.44 -10.79 -27.81
CA LEU A 296 4.03 -10.91 -28.17
C LEU A 296 3.79 -11.19 -29.66
N GLU A 297 4.82 -11.10 -30.51
CA GLU A 297 4.79 -11.43 -31.94
C GLU A 297 5.07 -12.91 -32.21
#